data_AF-A0A7S3F3Z4-F1
#
_entry.id   AF-A0A7S3F3Z4-F1
#
_cell.length_a   1.000
_cell.length_b   1.000
_cell.length_c   1.000
_cell.angle_alpha   90.00
_cell.angle_beta   90.00
_cell.angle_gamma   90.00
#
_symmetry.space_group_name_H-M   'P 1'
#
loop_
_entity.id
_entity.type
_entity.pdbx_description
1 polymer ?
#
loop_
_entity_poly.entity_id
_entity_poly.type
_entity_poly.pdbx_seq_one_letter_code
_entity_poly.pdbx_strand_id
1 'polypeptide(L)'
;KKRRVLTRARPTQLQSPTPAQMLLMPAKMVTDHFDAPATPLLNFWIRGESVSILGMSYALHLLPTEQALPLATAVTIAVAVLYPYNAKLNLIGDKLPVKYPMHYVPEVLMGVLSIVGAYLVATN
;
A
#
# COMPACT_ATOMS: atom_id res chain seq x y z
N LYS A 1 47.65 5.77 -7.93
CA LYS A 1 46.54 6.25 -7.07
C LYS A 1 45.20 6.10 -7.82
N LYS A 2 44.51 4.95 -7.72
CA LYS A 2 43.15 4.78 -8.26
C LYS A 2 42.15 4.97 -7.12
N ARG A 3 41.35 6.05 -7.15
CA ARG A 3 40.27 6.27 -6.17
C ARG A 3 39.16 5.26 -6.46
N ARG A 4 38.93 4.33 -5.55
CA ARG A 4 37.75 3.47 -5.51
C ARG A 4 36.55 4.37 -5.23
N VAL A 5 35.68 4.57 -6.21
CA VAL A 5 34.37 5.17 -5.99
C VAL A 5 33.58 4.16 -5.18
N LEU A 6 33.42 4.41 -3.88
CA LEU A 6 32.47 3.71 -3.03
C LEU A 6 31.08 4.05 -3.54
N THR A 7 30.54 3.19 -4.41
CA THR A 7 29.10 3.17 -4.70
C THR A 7 28.39 2.88 -3.38
N ARG A 8 27.80 3.91 -2.80
CA ARG A 8 26.91 3.80 -1.64
C ARG A 8 25.86 2.75 -2.00
N ALA A 9 25.84 1.64 -1.29
CA ALA A 9 24.78 0.65 -1.43
C ALA A 9 23.44 1.39 -1.25
N ARG A 10 22.55 1.29 -2.24
CA ARG A 10 21.18 1.78 -2.09
C ARG A 10 20.59 1.03 -0.88
N PRO A 11 20.10 1.73 0.15
CA PRO A 11 19.42 1.03 1.23
C PRO A 11 18.29 0.22 0.59
N THR A 12 18.30 -1.08 0.84
CA THR A 12 17.19 -1.98 0.53
C THR A 12 15.97 -1.46 1.26
N GLN A 13 15.18 -0.65 0.55
CA GLN A 13 13.92 -0.05 1.03
C GLN A 13 12.85 -1.14 1.04
N LEU A 14 13.02 -2.14 1.90
CA LEU A 14 11.97 -3.07 2.29
C LEU A 14 11.18 -2.43 3.45
N GLN A 15 10.65 -1.23 3.22
CA GLN A 15 9.71 -0.59 4.14
C GLN A 15 8.36 -0.57 3.43
N SER A 16 7.44 -1.42 3.90
CA SER A 16 6.04 -1.39 3.52
C SER A 16 5.49 0.04 3.66
N PRO A 17 4.74 0.57 2.68
CA PRO A 17 4.24 1.93 2.70
C PRO A 17 3.30 2.14 3.88
N THR A 18 3.74 2.94 4.86
CA THR A 18 2.92 3.37 6.00
C THR A 18 2.12 4.63 5.63
N PRO A 19 1.00 4.91 6.32
CA PRO A 19 0.25 6.17 6.13
C PRO A 19 1.15 7.41 6.31
N ALA A 20 2.13 7.33 7.21
CA ALA A 20 3.15 8.36 7.38
C ALA A 20 4.01 8.57 6.13
N GLN A 21 4.37 7.51 5.39
CA GLN A 21 5.09 7.63 4.12
C GLN A 21 4.22 8.20 3.01
N MET A 22 2.91 7.91 2.99
CA MET A 22 1.98 8.56 2.06
C MET A 22 1.93 10.07 2.27
N LEU A 23 1.97 10.53 3.53
CA LEU A 23 1.99 11.95 3.86
C LEU A 23 3.34 12.62 3.53
N LEU A 24 4.43 12.03 4.01
CA LEU A 24 5.77 12.64 3.98
C LEU A 24 6.50 12.42 2.65
N MET A 25 6.24 11.29 1.98
CA MET A 25 6.95 10.85 0.78
C MET A 25 5.99 10.27 -0.27
N PRO A 26 4.91 10.98 -0.67
CA PRO A 26 3.85 10.44 -1.52
C PRO A 26 4.35 9.91 -2.87
N ALA A 27 5.41 10.50 -3.41
CA ALA A 27 5.99 10.10 -4.69
C ALA A 27 6.46 8.63 -4.69
N LYS A 28 6.82 8.09 -3.53
CA LYS A 28 7.27 6.70 -3.38
C LYS A 28 6.13 5.72 -3.65
N MET A 29 4.88 6.08 -3.34
CA MET A 29 3.71 5.22 -3.58
C MET A 29 3.49 4.93 -5.08
N VAL A 30 3.92 5.84 -5.95
CA VAL A 30 3.87 5.67 -7.40
C VAL A 30 5.18 5.05 -7.89
N THR A 31 6.30 5.71 -7.64
CA THR A 31 7.59 5.40 -8.30
C THR A 31 8.23 4.07 -7.88
N ASP A 32 7.86 3.54 -6.72
CA ASP A 32 8.32 2.22 -6.28
C ASP A 32 7.51 1.10 -6.95
N HIS A 33 6.23 1.32 -7.27
CA HIS A 33 5.30 0.28 -7.72
C HIS A 33 4.91 0.38 -9.21
N PHE A 34 5.18 1.51 -9.85
CA PHE A 34 4.82 1.77 -11.24
C PHE A 34 5.96 2.41 -12.01
N ASP A 35 6.07 2.07 -13.30
CA ASP A 35 6.92 2.78 -14.26
C ASP A 35 6.18 4.01 -14.81
N ALA A 36 5.84 4.92 -13.89
CA ALA A 36 5.13 6.16 -14.16
C ALA A 36 5.66 7.31 -13.28
N PRO A 37 5.60 8.58 -13.75
CA PRO A 37 6.01 9.72 -12.94
C PRO A 37 5.01 10.00 -11.82
N ALA A 38 5.52 10.34 -10.63
CA ALA A 38 4.71 10.89 -9.55
C ALA A 38 4.38 12.36 -9.81
N THR A 39 3.27 12.62 -10.49
CA THR A 39 2.84 13.99 -10.82
C THR A 39 2.47 14.80 -9.56
N PRO A 40 2.53 16.14 -9.60
CA PRO A 40 2.08 16.97 -8.47
C PRO A 40 0.64 16.67 -8.03
N LEU A 41 -0.25 16.40 -8.99
CA LEU A 41 -1.65 16.05 -8.71
C LEU A 41 -1.76 14.70 -7.99
N LEU A 42 -1.03 13.67 -8.43
CA LEU A 42 -1.00 12.39 -7.72
C LEU A 42 -0.45 12.53 -6.31
N ASN A 43 0.63 13.31 -6.14
CA ASN A 43 1.20 13.56 -4.82
C ASN A 43 0.24 14.31 -3.89
N PHE A 44 -0.60 15.20 -4.43
CA PHE A 44 -1.66 15.87 -3.66
C PHE A 44 -2.71 14.85 -3.18
N TRP A 45 -3.22 14.02 -4.07
CA TRP A 45 -4.22 13.00 -3.74
C TRP A 45 -3.71 11.96 -2.74
N ILE A 46 -2.46 11.48 -2.89
CA ILE A 46 -1.85 10.49 -1.98
C ILE A 46 -1.68 11.06 -0.57
N ARG A 47 -1.34 12.35 -0.44
CA ARG A 47 -1.30 13.01 0.87
C ARG A 47 -2.68 13.12 1.48
N GLY A 48 -3.70 13.47 0.69
CA GLY A 48 -5.08 13.48 1.15
C GLY A 48 -5.51 12.10 1.68
N GLU A 49 -5.20 11.04 0.93
CA GLU A 49 -5.53 9.66 1.30
C GLU A 49 -4.82 9.19 2.57
N SER A 50 -3.65 9.74 2.90
CA SER A 50 -3.02 9.43 4.19
C SER A 50 -3.90 9.78 5.40
N VAL A 51 -4.76 10.80 5.28
CA VAL A 51 -5.66 11.24 6.35
C VAL A 51 -6.80 10.25 6.55
N SER A 52 -7.37 9.69 5.47
CA SER A 52 -8.45 8.69 5.57
C SER A 52 -7.93 7.39 6.21
N ILE A 53 -6.72 6.96 5.85
CA ILE A 53 -6.10 5.76 6.42
C ILE A 53 -5.71 5.97 7.90
N LEU A 54 -5.19 7.15 8.25
CA LEU A 54 -4.93 7.51 9.66
C LEU A 54 -6.24 7.55 10.47
N GLY A 55 -7.31 8.11 9.90
CA GLY A 55 -8.63 8.14 10.51
C GLY A 55 -9.20 6.74 10.75
N MET A 56 -9.09 5.85 9.76
CA MET A 56 -9.48 4.44 9.91
C MET A 56 -8.66 3.75 11.00
N SER A 57 -7.34 3.95 11.01
CA SER A 57 -6.46 3.39 12.04
C SER A 57 -6.84 3.87 13.44
N TYR A 58 -7.17 5.16 13.58
CA TYR A 58 -7.64 5.73 14.84
C TYR A 58 -9.01 5.18 15.25
N ALA A 59 -9.95 5.03 14.32
CA ALA A 59 -11.26 4.45 14.60
C ALA A 59 -11.14 2.99 15.08
N LEU A 60 -10.30 2.18 14.43
CA LEU A 60 -10.04 0.79 14.84
C LEU A 60 -9.40 0.69 16.23
N HIS A 61 -8.69 1.73 16.69
CA HIS A 61 -8.16 1.78 18.05
C HIS A 61 -9.23 2.01 19.11
N LEU A 62 -10.35 2.64 18.74
CA LEU A 62 -11.44 2.99 19.66
C LEU A 62 -12.56 1.94 19.67
N LEU A 63 -12.75 1.23 18.56
CA LEU A 63 -13.84 0.26 18.42
C LEU A 63 -13.55 -1.04 19.19
N PRO A 64 -14.59 -1.66 19.79
CA PRO A 64 -14.48 -3.04 20.28
C PRO A 64 -14.10 -4.01 19.15
N THR A 65 -13.32 -5.05 19.47
CA THR A 65 -12.82 -6.02 18.49
C THR A 65 -13.93 -6.65 17.62
N GLU A 66 -15.09 -6.95 18.22
CA GLU A 66 -16.27 -7.50 17.53
C GLU A 66 -16.76 -6.63 16.36
N GLN A 67 -16.56 -5.32 16.42
CA GLN A 67 -16.94 -4.38 15.37
C GLN A 67 -15.73 -4.00 14.50
N ALA A 68 -14.55 -3.88 15.12
CA ALA A 68 -13.33 -3.51 14.44
C ALA A 68 -12.85 -4.58 13.45
N LEU A 69 -12.90 -5.86 13.82
CA LEU A 69 -12.43 -6.98 12.99
C LEU A 69 -13.19 -7.12 11.65
N PRO A 70 -14.53 -7.18 11.60
CA PRO A 70 -15.25 -7.27 10.34
C PRO A 70 -15.07 -6.01 9.48
N LEU A 71 -15.05 -4.82 10.08
CA LEU A 71 -14.81 -3.56 9.38
C LEU A 71 -13.40 -3.55 8.74
N ALA A 72 -12.36 -3.83 9.52
CA ALA A 72 -10.98 -3.87 9.05
C ALA A 72 -10.79 -4.91 7.94
N THR A 73 -11.42 -6.08 8.08
CA THR A 73 -11.39 -7.15 7.08
C THR A 73 -12.04 -6.71 5.78
N ALA A 74 -13.25 -6.14 5.84
CA ALA A 74 -13.97 -5.67 4.67
C ALA A 74 -13.20 -4.57 3.92
N VAL A 75 -12.66 -3.59 4.65
CA VAL A 75 -11.83 -2.52 4.08
C VAL A 75 -10.56 -3.07 3.46
N THR A 76 -9.88 -4.01 4.13
CA THR A 76 -8.66 -4.65 3.61
C THR A 76 -8.93 -5.37 2.29
N ILE A 77 -10.02 -6.15 2.20
CA ILE A 77 -10.41 -6.82 0.96
C ILE A 77 -10.72 -5.82 -0.15
N ALA A 78 -11.49 -4.76 0.17
CA ALA A 78 -11.81 -3.72 -0.81
C ALA A 78 -10.53 -3.04 -1.34
N VAL A 79 -9.58 -2.69 -0.46
CA VAL A 79 -8.29 -2.11 -0.86
C VAL A 79 -7.48 -3.10 -1.70
N ALA A 80 -7.43 -4.38 -1.31
CA ALA A 80 -6.71 -5.41 -2.07
C ALA A 80 -7.20 -5.49 -3.52
N VAL A 81 -8.53 -5.53 -3.70
CA VAL A 81 -9.18 -5.61 -5.01
C VAL A 81 -8.95 -4.33 -5.81
N LEU A 82 -9.22 -3.16 -5.22
CA LEU A 82 -9.21 -1.88 -5.94
C LEU A 82 -7.81 -1.33 -6.23
N TYR A 83 -6.78 -1.73 -5.47
CA TYR A 83 -5.41 -1.23 -5.62
C TYR A 83 -4.47 -2.28 -6.23
N PRO A 84 -3.76 -3.16 -5.49
CA PRO A 84 -2.72 -3.98 -6.09
C PRO A 84 -3.25 -4.97 -7.13
N TYR A 85 -4.42 -5.57 -6.90
CA TYR A 85 -5.00 -6.51 -7.85
C TYR A 85 -5.66 -5.85 -9.05
N ASN A 86 -6.32 -4.70 -8.87
CA ASN A 86 -6.78 -3.91 -10.02
C ASN A 86 -5.61 -3.49 -10.90
N ALA A 87 -4.53 -2.97 -10.31
CA ALA A 87 -3.33 -2.58 -11.05
C ALA A 87 -2.71 -3.75 -11.84
N LYS A 88 -2.67 -4.94 -11.24
CA LYS A 88 -2.14 -6.16 -11.87
C LYS A 88 -3.03 -6.70 -12.99
N LEU A 89 -4.33 -6.82 -12.73
CA LEU A 89 -5.28 -7.55 -13.57
C LEU A 89 -6.10 -6.64 -14.49
N ASN A 90 -5.98 -5.31 -14.32
CA ASN A 90 -6.78 -4.31 -15.01
C ASN A 90 -8.28 -4.57 -14.89
N LEU A 91 -8.78 -4.69 -13.65
CA LEU A 91 -10.18 -5.01 -13.35
C LEU A 91 -11.13 -3.86 -13.74
N ILE A 92 -10.68 -2.61 -13.53
CA ILE A 92 -11.43 -1.38 -13.78
C ILE A 92 -10.46 -0.32 -14.32
N GLY A 93 -10.78 0.26 -15.48
CA GLY A 93 -10.02 1.35 -16.09
C GLY A 93 -8.93 0.87 -17.06
N ASP A 94 -7.87 1.66 -17.16
CA ASP A 94 -6.76 1.45 -18.09
C ASP A 94 -5.61 0.66 -17.45
N LYS A 95 -4.94 -0.14 -18.28
CA LYS A 95 -3.82 -0.98 -17.85
C LYS A 95 -2.68 -0.11 -17.32
N LEU A 96 -2.31 -0.34 -16.05
CA LEU A 96 -1.25 0.39 -15.39
C LEU A 96 0.14 -0.24 -15.64
N PRO A 97 1.21 0.57 -15.74
CA PRO A 97 2.58 0.08 -15.95
C PRO A 97 3.17 -0.42 -14.63
N VAL A 98 2.69 -1.56 -14.15
CA VAL A 98 3.13 -2.18 -12.89
C VAL A 98 4.61 -2.57 -12.93
N LYS A 99 5.34 -2.26 -11.87
CA LYS A 99 6.78 -2.50 -11.74
C LYS A 99 7.09 -3.67 -10.82
N TYR A 100 7.68 -4.73 -11.38
CA TYR A 100 8.17 -5.89 -10.63
C TYR A 100 9.68 -5.79 -10.36
N PRO A 101 10.19 -6.31 -9.22
CA PRO A 101 9.47 -7.12 -8.22
C PRO A 101 8.71 -6.31 -7.15
N MET A 102 8.81 -4.98 -7.13
CA MET A 102 8.26 -4.15 -6.04
C MET A 102 6.74 -4.26 -5.88
N HIS A 103 5.99 -4.44 -6.97
CA HIS A 103 4.54 -4.62 -6.89
C HIS A 103 4.10 -5.96 -6.27
N TYR A 104 5.00 -6.95 -6.16
CA TYR A 104 4.69 -8.17 -5.40
C TYR A 104 4.45 -7.89 -3.91
N VAL A 105 5.06 -6.83 -3.36
CA VAL A 105 4.95 -6.49 -1.94
C VAL A 105 3.48 -6.21 -1.56
N PRO A 106 2.79 -5.23 -2.17
CA PRO A 106 1.40 -4.96 -1.84
C PRO A 106 0.46 -6.11 -2.26
N GLU A 107 0.74 -6.85 -3.33
CA GLU A 107 -0.06 -8.03 -3.72
C GLU A 107 -0.07 -9.09 -2.61
N VAL A 108 1.12 -9.52 -2.18
CA VAL A 108 1.25 -10.60 -1.19
C VAL A 108 0.75 -10.12 0.18
N LEU A 109 1.12 -8.91 0.59
CA LEU A 109 0.69 -8.35 1.87
C LEU A 109 -0.84 -8.28 1.96
N MET A 110 -1.49 -7.68 0.97
CA MET A 110 -2.94 -7.53 0.97
C MET A 110 -3.64 -8.88 0.83
N GLY A 111 -3.12 -9.80 0.02
CA GLY A 111 -3.64 -11.17 -0.07
C GLY A 111 -3.64 -11.90 1.26
N VAL A 112 -2.50 -11.90 1.96
CA VAL A 112 -2.39 -12.55 3.28
C VAL A 112 -3.32 -11.90 4.30
N LEU A 113 -3.34 -10.57 4.39
CA LEU A 113 -4.21 -9.87 5.34
C LEU A 113 -5.70 -10.12 5.05
N SER A 114 -6.11 -10.15 3.78
CA SER A 114 -7.48 -10.48 3.39
C SER A 114 -7.87 -11.90 3.79
N ILE A 115 -7.00 -12.89 3.52
CA ILE A 115 -7.27 -14.29 3.87
C ILE A 115 -7.35 -14.47 5.38
N VAL A 116 -6.38 -13.91 6.13
CA VAL A 116 -6.33 -14.02 7.59
C VAL A 116 -7.53 -13.30 8.22
N GLY A 117 -7.86 -12.09 7.77
CA GLY A 117 -9.03 -11.35 8.26
C GLY A 117 -10.32 -12.11 8.02
N ALA A 118 -10.52 -12.63 6.80
CA ALA A 118 -11.72 -13.42 6.46
C ALA A 118 -11.82 -14.69 7.31
N TYR A 119 -10.70 -15.40 7.52
CA TYR A 119 -10.66 -16.55 8.41
C TYR A 119 -11.07 -16.18 9.84
N LEU A 120 -10.47 -15.13 10.41
CA LEU A 120 -10.77 -14.68 11.76
C LEU A 120 -12.22 -14.22 11.93
N VAL A 121 -12.81 -13.57 10.92
CA VAL A 121 -14.23 -13.20 10.93
C VAL A 121 -15.14 -14.44 10.87
N ALA A 122 -14.74 -15.47 10.14
CA ALA A 122 -15.55 -16.70 10.00
C ALA A 122 -15.48 -17.62 11.23
N THR A 123 -14.47 -17.47 12.09
CA THR A 123 -14.23 -18.36 13.25
C THR A 123 -14.36 -17.68 14.62
N ASN A 124 -14.62 -16.37 14.67
CA ASN A 124 -15.02 -15.67 15.90
C ASN A 124 -16.54 -15.58 15.99
#